data_AF-A0A939B5G5-F1
#
_entry.id   AF-A0A939B5G5-F1
#
_cell.length_a   1.000
_cell.length_b   1.000
_cell.length_c   1.000
_cell.angle_alpha   90.00
_cell.angle_beta   90.00
_cell.angle_gamma   90.00
#
_symmetry.space_group_name_H-M   'P 1'
#
loop_
_entity.id
_entity.type
_entity.pdbx_description
1 polymer ?
#
loop_
_entity_poly.entity_id
_entity_poly.type
_entity_poly.pdbx_seq_one_letter_code
_entity_poly.pdbx_strand_id
1 'polypeptide(L)'
;MKSKRKKGAVLFMLVANVVLFCGCGCVRRSASTGGINSSPVMFRHWDSAFVNGLDGSKRVVVYKLNPLADSVASGKGRSIVGFSVVGRAQSLTVEQLAVLRFILGNEKSYVYDAPVVKTLFAPYFAIEVNGEDGDMYLLLAFNTSELAFAKEGKIVKKVAWGCKDLLVQFGLELFPGDEYLSSITMY
;
A
#
# COMPACT_ATOMS: atom_id res chain seq x y z
N MET A 1 -25.70 14.72 28.81
CA MET A 1 -24.35 15.34 28.78
C MET A 1 -23.38 14.38 28.10
N LYS A 2 -22.57 14.90 27.17
CA LYS A 2 -21.73 14.14 26.22
C LYS A 2 -20.57 13.42 26.92
N SER A 3 -20.49 12.09 26.75
CA SER A 3 -19.28 11.30 27.01
C SER A 3 -18.31 11.47 25.84
N LYS A 4 -17.34 12.37 25.99
CA LYS A 4 -16.13 12.43 25.16
C LYS A 4 -15.00 11.81 25.96
N ARG A 5 -14.52 10.61 25.59
CA ARG A 5 -13.14 10.13 25.83
C ARG A 5 -12.93 8.77 25.17
N LYS A 6 -11.69 8.53 24.73
CA LYS A 6 -11.10 7.26 24.24
C LYS A 6 -11.06 7.00 22.72
N LYS A 7 -10.60 7.97 21.91
CA LYS A 7 -10.06 7.66 20.56
C LYS A 7 -8.56 8.02 20.39
N GLY A 8 -8.00 8.90 21.22
CA GLY A 8 -6.59 9.31 21.14
C GLY A 8 -5.57 8.38 21.83
N ALA A 9 -6.01 7.48 22.72
CA ALA A 9 -5.09 6.65 23.50
C ALA A 9 -4.56 5.42 22.72
N VAL A 10 -5.32 4.93 21.73
CA VAL A 10 -4.90 3.78 20.90
C VAL A 10 -3.86 4.20 19.86
N LEU A 11 -4.01 5.41 19.30
CA LEU A 11 -3.11 5.97 18.30
C LEU A 11 -1.68 6.21 18.84
N PHE A 12 -1.55 6.68 20.09
CA PHE A 12 -0.24 6.86 20.73
C PHE A 12 0.45 5.53 21.06
N MET A 13 -0.30 4.47 21.37
CA MET A 13 0.29 3.15 21.61
C MET A 13 0.81 2.50 20.32
N LEU A 14 0.21 2.79 19.17
CA LEU A 14 0.65 2.23 17.89
C LEU A 14 1.96 2.88 17.42
N VAL A 15 2.09 4.21 17.56
CA VAL A 15 3.33 4.94 17.27
C VAL A 15 4.44 4.58 18.26
N ALA A 16 4.12 4.40 19.55
CA ALA A 16 5.12 4.05 20.57
C ALA A 16 5.61 2.58 20.49
N ASN A 17 4.75 1.62 20.14
CA ASN A 17 5.17 0.22 19.99
C ASN A 17 5.98 -0.05 18.71
N VAL A 18 5.71 0.67 17.62
CA VAL A 18 6.47 0.53 16.36
C VAL A 18 7.93 0.98 16.52
N VAL A 19 8.21 1.94 17.41
CA VAL A 19 9.58 2.37 17.71
C VAL A 19 10.36 1.34 18.53
N LEU A 20 9.69 0.50 19.33
CA LEU A 20 10.37 -0.53 20.14
C LEU A 20 10.57 -1.88 19.43
N PHE A 21 9.75 -2.26 18.44
CA PHE A 21 9.84 -3.57 17.80
C PHE A 21 10.74 -3.65 16.56
N CYS A 22 11.20 -2.53 16.02
CA CYS A 22 12.10 -2.52 14.84
C CYS A 22 13.60 -2.72 15.20
N GLY A 23 13.89 -3.07 16.45
CA GLY A 23 15.24 -3.16 17.00
C GLY A 23 15.70 -4.57 17.37
N CYS A 24 15.49 -5.59 16.53
CA CYS A 24 16.30 -6.83 16.50
C CYS A 24 15.70 -7.82 15.49
N GLY A 25 16.50 -8.35 14.56
CA GLY A 25 16.23 -9.71 14.06
C GLY A 25 16.39 -10.03 12.58
N CYS A 26 16.70 -9.11 11.68
CA CYS A 26 16.88 -9.47 10.26
C CYS A 26 18.28 -9.13 9.73
N VAL A 27 19.29 -9.78 10.30
CA VAL A 27 20.61 -9.91 9.66
C VAL A 27 20.97 -11.39 9.61
N ARG A 28 20.80 -12.01 8.44
CA ARG A 28 21.71 -13.07 7.99
C ARG A 28 22.09 -12.79 6.54
N ARG A 29 23.33 -12.30 6.38
CA ARG A 29 24.06 -12.26 5.11
C ARG A 29 24.25 -13.69 4.60
N SER A 30 24.13 -13.88 3.30
CA SER A 30 24.94 -14.87 2.58
C SER A 30 25.39 -14.25 1.25
N ALA A 31 26.63 -14.56 0.88
CA ALA A 31 27.44 -13.86 -0.12
C ALA A 31 27.32 -14.47 -1.54
N SER A 32 27.57 -13.57 -2.51
CA SER A 32 28.02 -13.74 -3.91
C SER A 32 27.17 -14.61 -4.86
N THR A 33 26.79 -14.12 -6.04
CA THR A 33 27.72 -13.93 -7.18
C THR A 33 27.04 -13.16 -8.32
N GLY A 34 27.80 -12.23 -8.92
CA GLY A 34 27.84 -11.91 -10.36
C GLY A 34 26.56 -11.52 -11.12
N GLY A 35 26.57 -10.31 -11.69
CA GLY A 35 25.99 -10.12 -13.03
C GLY A 35 25.14 -8.86 -13.23
N ILE A 36 25.66 -7.98 -14.08
CA ILE A 36 24.98 -6.93 -14.85
C ILE A 36 24.58 -5.67 -14.07
N ASN A 37 25.46 -4.68 -14.16
CA ASN A 37 25.22 -3.26 -13.85
C ASN A 37 23.96 -2.77 -14.57
N SER A 38 22.84 -2.75 -13.85
CA SER A 38 21.73 -1.83 -14.12
C SER A 38 21.62 -0.93 -12.90
N SER A 39 22.01 0.33 -13.07
CA SER A 39 22.23 1.29 -11.99
C SER A 39 21.01 1.41 -11.06
N PRO A 40 21.19 1.41 -9.71
CA PRO A 40 20.11 1.49 -8.71
C PRO A 40 19.24 2.75 -8.76
N VAL A 41 19.59 3.72 -9.61
CA VAL A 41 19.01 5.07 -9.63
C VAL A 41 17.62 5.10 -10.29
N MET A 42 17.35 4.20 -11.25
CA MET A 42 16.03 4.13 -11.92
C MET A 42 14.96 3.42 -11.07
N PHE A 43 15.36 2.66 -10.06
CA PHE A 43 14.44 1.86 -9.24
C PHE A 43 13.73 2.65 -8.13
N ARG A 44 14.16 3.88 -7.80
CA ARG A 44 13.55 4.72 -6.73
C ARG A 44 12.56 5.78 -7.22
N HIS A 45 12.36 5.88 -8.53
CA HIS A 45 11.67 7.03 -9.12
C HIS A 45 10.16 7.01 -8.84
N TRP A 46 9.50 5.85 -8.98
CA TRP A 46 8.04 5.75 -8.88
C TRP A 46 7.50 5.78 -7.46
N ASP A 47 8.24 5.20 -6.51
CA ASP A 47 7.98 5.27 -5.08
C ASP A 47 8.12 6.72 -4.59
N SER A 48 9.21 7.39 -4.93
CA SER A 48 9.39 8.81 -4.61
C SER A 48 8.34 9.70 -5.28
N ALA A 49 8.02 9.46 -6.56
CA ALA A 49 6.99 10.21 -7.28
C ALA A 49 5.60 10.03 -6.67
N PHE A 50 5.25 8.82 -6.25
CA PHE A 50 3.97 8.58 -5.58
C PHE A 50 3.91 9.23 -4.20
N VAL A 51 4.97 9.15 -3.40
CA VAL A 51 5.07 9.81 -2.09
C VAL A 51 5.00 11.33 -2.23
N ASN A 52 5.72 11.92 -3.19
CA ASN A 52 5.61 13.34 -3.51
C ASN A 52 4.20 13.72 -3.97
N GLY A 53 3.54 12.83 -4.74
CA GLY A 53 2.12 12.97 -5.10
C GLY A 53 1.19 12.98 -3.89
N LEU A 54 1.49 12.20 -2.84
CA LEU A 54 0.75 12.26 -1.57
C LEU A 54 0.94 13.60 -0.86
N ASP A 55 2.09 14.24 -0.99
CA ASP A 55 2.38 15.56 -0.39
C ASP A 55 1.67 16.70 -1.12
N GLY A 56 1.63 16.65 -2.45
CA GLY A 56 0.96 17.66 -3.29
C GLY A 56 -0.56 17.47 -3.41
N SER A 57 -1.08 16.27 -3.18
CA SER A 57 -2.50 15.99 -3.46
C SER A 57 -3.43 16.54 -2.38
N LYS A 58 -4.40 17.37 -2.81
CA LYS A 58 -5.48 17.89 -1.96
C LYS A 58 -6.49 16.82 -1.54
N ARG A 59 -6.51 15.67 -2.23
CA ARG A 59 -7.45 14.59 -1.95
C ARG A 59 -6.83 13.24 -2.33
N VAL A 60 -6.65 12.39 -1.33
CA VAL A 60 -6.25 10.99 -1.51
C VAL A 60 -7.46 10.11 -1.27
N VAL A 61 -7.76 9.25 -2.23
CA VAL A 61 -8.94 8.39 -2.19
C VAL A 61 -8.50 6.94 -2.24
N VAL A 62 -9.08 6.12 -1.37
CA VAL A 62 -8.83 4.67 -1.36
C VAL A 62 -10.06 3.94 -1.88
N TYR A 63 -9.83 3.03 -2.82
CA TYR A 63 -10.84 2.17 -3.40
C TYR A 63 -10.61 0.74 -2.98
N LYS A 64 -11.72 0.03 -2.76
CA LYS A 64 -11.75 -1.41 -2.61
C LYS A 64 -12.00 -2.05 -3.96
N LEU A 65 -11.15 -3.00 -4.33
CA LEU A 65 -11.15 -3.67 -5.62
C LEU A 65 -11.68 -5.11 -5.47
N ASN A 66 -12.23 -5.63 -6.56
CA ASN A 66 -12.41 -7.07 -6.71
C ASN A 66 -11.12 -7.67 -7.30
N PRO A 67 -10.36 -8.47 -6.53
CA PRO A 67 -9.07 -9.02 -6.96
C PRO A 67 -9.18 -10.06 -8.08
N LEU A 68 -10.38 -10.60 -8.34
CA LEU A 68 -10.62 -11.69 -9.31
C LEU A 68 -11.37 -11.25 -10.57
N ALA A 69 -11.89 -10.02 -10.62
CA ALA A 69 -12.71 -9.55 -11.73
C ALA A 69 -11.93 -8.65 -12.67
N ASP A 70 -11.53 -9.21 -13.82
CA ASP A 70 -11.30 -8.41 -15.02
C ASP A 70 -12.63 -7.76 -15.41
N SER A 71 -12.65 -6.44 -15.37
CA SER A 71 -13.81 -5.57 -15.64
C SER A 71 -14.45 -5.72 -17.04
N VAL A 72 -14.01 -6.68 -17.84
CA VAL A 72 -14.56 -6.96 -19.18
C VAL A 72 -15.99 -7.53 -19.10
N ALA A 73 -16.38 -8.17 -18.00
CA ALA A 73 -17.65 -8.91 -17.93
C ALA A 73 -18.90 -8.07 -17.57
N SER A 74 -18.77 -6.84 -17.06
CA SER A 74 -19.93 -6.03 -16.67
C SER A 74 -19.69 -4.56 -16.99
N GLY A 75 -20.19 -4.09 -18.13
CA GLY A 75 -20.08 -2.70 -18.60
C GLY A 75 -20.82 -1.65 -17.75
N LYS A 76 -21.02 -1.90 -16.45
CA LYS A 76 -21.58 -0.97 -15.47
C LYS A 76 -20.71 -0.97 -14.22
N GLY A 77 -19.68 -0.12 -14.20
CA GLY A 77 -18.84 0.09 -13.02
C GLY A 77 -17.54 0.84 -13.35
N ARG A 78 -16.96 1.49 -12.34
CA ARG A 78 -15.60 2.05 -12.45
C ARG A 78 -14.61 0.89 -12.33
N SER A 79 -13.58 0.88 -13.19
CA SER A 79 -12.43 0.00 -13.05
C SER A 79 -11.15 0.81 -12.88
N ILE A 80 -10.17 0.22 -12.20
CA ILE A 80 -8.83 0.76 -12.03
C ILE A 80 -7.88 -0.31 -12.52
N VAL A 81 -7.21 -0.05 -13.64
CA VAL A 81 -6.18 -0.94 -14.21
C VAL A 81 -6.71 -2.37 -14.45
N GLY A 82 -7.94 -2.47 -14.98
CA GLY A 82 -8.61 -3.75 -15.23
C GLY A 82 -9.41 -4.29 -14.05
N PHE A 83 -9.12 -3.88 -12.81
CA PHE A 83 -9.81 -4.36 -11.61
C PHE A 83 -11.09 -3.56 -11.33
N SER A 84 -12.18 -4.27 -11.05
CA SER A 84 -13.47 -3.64 -10.77
C SER A 84 -13.49 -3.00 -9.37
N VAL A 85 -14.00 -1.78 -9.26
CA VAL A 85 -14.16 -1.09 -7.97
C VAL A 85 -15.46 -1.55 -7.29
N VAL A 86 -15.36 -2.11 -6.09
CA VAL A 86 -16.50 -2.61 -5.30
C VAL A 86 -16.82 -1.75 -4.08
N GLY A 87 -15.91 -0.85 -3.71
CA GLY A 87 -16.10 0.07 -2.59
C GLY A 87 -15.17 1.26 -2.67
N ARG A 88 -15.49 2.30 -1.90
CA ARG A 88 -14.70 3.52 -1.81
C ARG A 88 -14.69 3.99 -0.37
N ALA A 89 -13.50 4.21 0.18
CA ALA A 89 -13.34 4.84 1.49
C ALA A 89 -13.69 6.33 1.39
N GLN A 90 -13.96 6.95 2.55
CA GLN A 90 -13.95 8.40 2.61
C GLN A 90 -12.54 8.92 2.26
N SER A 91 -12.44 10.20 1.87
CA SER A 91 -11.13 10.81 1.66
C SER A 91 -10.31 10.72 2.95
N LEU A 92 -9.03 10.39 2.84
CA LEU A 92 -8.18 10.20 4.00
C LEU A 92 -8.13 11.46 4.87
N THR A 93 -8.21 11.30 6.20
CA THR A 93 -7.95 12.39 7.13
C THR A 93 -6.46 12.77 7.11
N VAL A 94 -6.12 13.92 7.69
CA VAL A 94 -4.72 14.37 7.82
C VAL A 94 -3.88 13.34 8.57
N GLU A 95 -4.44 12.73 9.62
CA GLU A 95 -3.77 11.70 10.41
C GLU A 95 -3.55 10.42 9.60
N GLN A 96 -4.59 9.96 8.89
CA GLN A 96 -4.50 8.77 8.03
C GLN A 96 -3.50 8.97 6.90
N LEU A 97 -3.45 10.17 6.33
CA LEU A 97 -2.47 10.53 5.32
C LEU A 97 -1.05 10.52 5.88
N ALA A 98 -0.84 11.04 7.10
CA ALA A 98 0.46 11.01 7.77
C ALA A 98 0.92 9.57 8.05
N VAL A 99 0.02 8.69 8.48
CA VAL A 99 0.30 7.25 8.67
C VAL A 99 0.68 6.61 7.34
N LEU A 100 -0.09 6.85 6.28
CA LEU A 100 0.21 6.31 4.95
C LEU A 100 1.58 6.78 4.43
N ARG A 101 1.91 8.06 4.61
CA ARG A 101 3.22 8.63 4.26
C ARG A 101 4.35 7.99 5.07
N PHE A 102 4.14 7.77 6.36
CA PHE A 102 5.11 7.09 7.21
C PHE A 102 5.37 5.65 6.73
N ILE A 103 4.31 4.90 6.41
CA ILE A 103 4.41 3.53 5.91
C ILE A 103 5.18 3.52 4.59
N LEU A 104 4.76 4.33 3.60
CA LEU A 104 5.33 4.30 2.24
C LEU A 104 6.69 4.99 2.13
N GLY A 105 7.00 5.93 3.01
CA GLY A 105 8.27 6.66 3.05
C GLY A 105 9.42 5.85 3.69
N ASN A 106 9.12 4.70 4.30
CA ASN A 106 10.16 3.84 4.85
C ASN A 106 10.84 3.03 3.74
N GLU A 107 11.97 3.51 3.25
CA GLU A 107 12.74 2.84 2.18
C GLU A 107 13.08 1.37 2.50
N LYS A 108 13.25 1.03 3.78
CA LYS A 108 13.63 -0.33 4.21
C LYS A 108 12.50 -1.35 4.02
N SER A 109 11.27 -0.87 3.84
CA SER A 109 10.12 -1.73 3.61
C SER A 109 10.03 -2.21 2.16
N TYR A 110 10.71 -1.56 1.21
CA TYR A 110 10.80 -2.05 -0.17
C TYR A 110 11.90 -3.10 -0.30
N VAL A 111 11.56 -4.27 -0.82
CA VAL A 111 12.51 -5.37 -1.06
C VAL A 111 12.72 -5.52 -2.56
N TYR A 112 13.66 -4.75 -3.11
CA TYR A 112 13.90 -4.71 -4.55
C TYR A 112 14.53 -5.99 -5.13
N ASP A 113 15.27 -6.73 -4.31
CA ASP A 113 15.96 -7.95 -4.71
C ASP A 113 15.17 -9.23 -4.39
N ALA A 114 13.90 -9.11 -3.99
CA ALA A 114 13.08 -10.27 -3.69
C ALA A 114 12.73 -11.04 -4.99
N PRO A 115 12.88 -12.37 -5.01
CA PRO A 115 12.39 -13.15 -6.13
C PRO A 115 10.87 -12.97 -6.25
N VAL A 116 10.43 -12.59 -7.45
CA VAL A 116 9.00 -12.43 -7.77
C VAL A 116 8.31 -13.76 -7.49
N VAL A 117 7.45 -13.80 -6.48
CA VAL A 117 6.70 -14.99 -6.12
C VAL A 117 5.74 -15.30 -7.27
N LYS A 118 5.65 -16.57 -7.71
CA LYS A 118 4.76 -17.00 -8.83
C LYS A 118 3.26 -16.81 -8.56
N THR A 119 2.89 -16.16 -7.46
CA THR A 119 1.51 -15.92 -7.09
C THR A 119 0.91 -14.85 -7.97
N LEU A 120 -0.33 -15.05 -8.41
CA LEU A 120 -1.06 -14.05 -9.18
C LEU A 120 -1.20 -12.76 -8.35
N PHE A 121 -0.79 -11.64 -8.92
CA PHE A 121 -0.98 -10.32 -8.31
C PHE A 121 -2.47 -9.97 -8.31
N ALA A 122 -3.07 -9.94 -7.12
CA ALA A 122 -4.50 -9.78 -6.94
C ALA A 122 -4.78 -8.60 -5.97
N PRO A 123 -4.75 -7.35 -6.46
CA PRO A 123 -4.84 -6.18 -5.62
C PRO A 123 -6.23 -6.04 -5.01
N TYR A 124 -6.26 -5.75 -3.72
CA TYR A 124 -7.49 -5.54 -2.96
C TYR A 124 -7.81 -4.07 -2.77
N PHE A 125 -6.78 -3.22 -2.71
CA PHE A 125 -6.93 -1.77 -2.64
C PHE A 125 -6.23 -1.05 -3.78
N ALA A 126 -6.79 0.11 -4.15
CA ALA A 126 -6.12 1.12 -4.95
C ALA A 126 -6.15 2.46 -4.19
N ILE A 127 -4.99 3.08 -4.03
CA ILE A 127 -4.86 4.43 -3.48
C ILE A 127 -4.60 5.37 -4.66
N GLU A 128 -5.53 6.27 -4.91
CA GLU A 128 -5.47 7.28 -5.97
C GLU A 128 -4.87 8.57 -5.43
N VAL A 129 -3.83 9.06 -6.12
CA VAL A 129 -3.28 10.40 -5.95
C VAL A 129 -3.40 11.15 -7.27
N ASN A 130 -3.94 12.38 -7.21
CA ASN A 130 -3.96 13.29 -8.35
C ASN A 130 -2.60 14.02 -8.36
N GLY A 131 -1.68 13.59 -9.22
CA GLY A 131 -0.43 14.32 -9.49
C GLY A 131 -0.64 15.38 -10.58
N GLU A 132 0.30 16.32 -10.70
CA GLU A 132 0.32 17.30 -11.81
C GLU A 132 0.37 16.61 -13.18
N ASP A 133 0.97 15.41 -13.24
CA ASP A 133 1.11 14.60 -14.46
C ASP A 133 0.02 13.53 -14.64
N GLY A 134 -1.15 13.70 -14.00
CA GLY A 134 -2.29 12.78 -14.08
C GLY A 134 -2.42 11.81 -12.90
N ASP A 135 -3.49 11.01 -12.91
CA ASP A 135 -3.81 10.08 -11.82
C ASP A 135 -2.76 8.96 -11.72
N MET A 136 -2.16 8.83 -10.53
CA MET A 136 -1.33 7.71 -10.15
C MET A 136 -2.06 6.86 -9.11
N TYR A 137 -1.88 5.54 -9.22
CA TYR A 137 -2.49 4.57 -8.34
C TYR A 137 -1.42 3.69 -7.69
N LEU A 138 -1.53 3.50 -6.38
CA LEU A 138 -0.83 2.44 -5.66
C LEU A 138 -1.81 1.30 -5.41
N LEU A 139 -1.54 0.16 -6.03
CA LEU A 139 -2.30 -1.08 -5.88
C LEU A 139 -1.66 -1.93 -4.78
N LEU A 140 -2.46 -2.31 -3.78
CA LEU A 140 -2.02 -3.12 -2.66
C LEU A 140 -2.60 -4.52 -2.77
N ALA A 141 -1.73 -5.52 -2.88
CA ALA A 141 -2.11 -6.92 -2.82
C ALA A 141 -1.82 -7.47 -1.41
N PHE A 142 -2.82 -8.11 -0.81
CA PHE A 142 -2.65 -8.78 0.48
C PHE A 142 -2.63 -10.30 0.38
N ASN A 143 -2.75 -10.86 -0.82
CA ASN A 143 -2.48 -12.29 -1.06
C ASN A 143 -0.97 -12.55 -1.26
N THR A 144 -0.20 -11.53 -1.64
CA THR A 144 1.27 -11.55 -1.72
C THR A 144 1.87 -10.47 -0.81
N SER A 145 3.19 -10.38 -0.79
CA SER A 145 3.92 -9.25 -0.20
C SER A 145 4.38 -8.32 -1.31
N GLU A 146 3.44 -7.88 -2.15
CA GLU A 146 3.72 -7.02 -3.30
C GLU A 146 2.77 -5.85 -3.36
N LEU A 147 3.30 -4.71 -3.81
CA LEU A 147 2.54 -3.55 -4.21
C LEU A 147 2.86 -3.21 -5.66
N ALA A 148 1.97 -2.47 -6.32
CA ALA A 148 2.19 -2.03 -7.68
C ALA A 148 1.84 -0.56 -7.87
N PHE A 149 2.66 0.14 -8.63
CA PHE A 149 2.38 1.49 -9.08
C PHE A 149 1.76 1.41 -10.46
N ALA A 150 0.72 2.19 -10.68
CA ALA A 150 0.04 2.29 -11.95
C ALA A 150 -0.22 3.74 -12.33
N LYS A 151 -0.12 4.02 -13.63
CA LYS A 151 -0.35 5.33 -14.24
C LYS A 151 -0.94 5.08 -15.63
N GLU A 152 -1.81 5.98 -16.11
CA GLU A 152 -2.40 5.88 -17.45
C GLU A 152 -3.08 4.52 -17.72
N GLY A 153 -3.74 3.97 -16.68
CA GLY A 153 -4.47 2.71 -16.78
C GLY A 153 -3.59 1.45 -16.88
N LYS A 154 -2.27 1.54 -16.67
CA LYS A 154 -1.35 0.40 -16.74
C LYS A 154 -0.49 0.31 -15.49
N ILE A 155 -0.17 -0.92 -15.08
CA ILE A 155 0.85 -1.16 -14.04
C ILE A 155 2.22 -0.81 -14.63
N VAL A 156 2.91 0.15 -14.02
CA VAL A 156 4.26 0.58 -14.45
C VAL A 156 5.36 -0.12 -13.66
N LYS A 157 5.09 -0.53 -12.43
CA LYS A 157 6.08 -1.18 -11.55
C LYS A 157 5.39 -2.06 -10.52
N LYS A 158 5.98 -3.22 -10.23
CA LYS A 158 5.66 -4.05 -9.05
C LYS A 158 6.87 -4.11 -8.14
N VAL A 159 6.65 -4.09 -6.83
CA VAL A 159 7.73 -4.12 -5.82
C VAL A 159 7.29 -4.99 -4.67
N ALA A 160 8.20 -5.83 -4.17
CA ALA A 160 7.93 -6.55 -2.94
C ALA A 160 7.99 -5.62 -1.72
N TRP A 161 7.14 -5.89 -0.74
CA TRP A 161 6.94 -5.04 0.44
C TRP A 161 6.99 -5.86 1.73
N GLY A 162 7.94 -5.51 2.61
CA GLY A 162 8.23 -6.25 3.84
C GLY A 162 7.32 -5.94 5.02
N CYS A 163 6.58 -4.82 5.00
CA CYS A 163 5.76 -4.36 6.13
C CYS A 163 4.26 -4.46 5.83
N LYS A 164 3.81 -5.65 5.47
CA LYS A 164 2.42 -5.92 5.08
C LYS A 164 1.42 -5.67 6.23
N ASP A 165 1.78 -6.02 7.45
CA ASP A 165 0.90 -5.92 8.61
C ASP A 165 0.45 -4.47 8.88
N LEU A 166 1.35 -3.50 8.68
CA LEU A 166 1.02 -2.08 8.82
C LEU A 166 -0.04 -1.64 7.79
N LEU A 167 0.04 -2.15 6.55
CA LEU A 167 -0.95 -1.87 5.51
C LEU A 167 -2.28 -2.57 5.77
N VAL A 168 -2.26 -3.77 6.36
CA VAL A 168 -3.48 -4.47 6.78
C VAL A 168 -4.18 -3.70 7.91
N GLN A 169 -3.43 -3.27 8.92
CA GLN A 169 -3.96 -2.44 10.02
C GLN A 169 -4.54 -1.12 9.49
N PHE A 170 -3.80 -0.42 8.64
CA PHE A 170 -4.29 0.80 7.97
C PHE A 170 -5.57 0.52 7.17
N GLY A 171 -5.62 -0.61 6.46
CA GLY A 171 -6.81 -1.07 5.73
C GLY A 171 -8.04 -1.26 6.61
N LEU A 172 -7.87 -1.90 7.77
CA LEU A 172 -8.95 -2.12 8.74
C LEU A 172 -9.44 -0.82 9.39
N GLU A 173 -8.59 0.20 9.51
CA GLU A 173 -9.03 1.54 9.93
C GLU A 173 -9.92 2.22 8.88
N LEU A 174 -9.61 2.02 7.59
CA LEU A 174 -10.40 2.57 6.48
C LEU A 174 -11.70 1.81 6.23
N PHE A 175 -11.67 0.49 6.40
CA PHE A 175 -12.81 -0.41 6.23
C PHE A 175 -12.99 -1.29 7.47
N PRO A 176 -13.59 -0.75 8.54
CA PRO A 176 -13.81 -1.50 9.77
C PRO A 176 -14.69 -2.73 9.53
N GLY A 177 -14.27 -3.89 10.02
CA GLY A 177 -15.01 -5.15 9.85
C GLY A 177 -14.80 -5.84 8.50
N ASP A 178 -13.79 -5.43 7.72
CA ASP A 178 -13.42 -6.16 6.50
C ASP A 178 -12.98 -7.59 6.83
N GLU A 179 -13.78 -8.57 6.42
CA GLU A 179 -13.57 -9.99 6.74
C GLU A 179 -12.24 -10.51 6.19
N TYR A 180 -11.88 -10.08 4.97
CA TYR A 180 -10.65 -10.54 4.33
C TYR A 180 -9.43 -10.02 5.08
N LEU A 181 -9.35 -8.71 5.34
CA LEU A 181 -8.23 -8.16 6.11
C LEU A 181 -8.17 -8.71 7.53
N SER A 182 -9.33 -8.90 8.18
CA SER A 182 -9.39 -9.48 9.52
C SER A 182 -8.83 -10.90 9.56
N SER A 183 -9.05 -11.70 8.50
CA SER A 183 -8.48 -13.05 8.40
C SER A 183 -6.95 -13.06 8.28
N ILE A 184 -6.34 -11.99 7.78
CA ILE A 184 -4.89 -11.87 7.61
C ILE A 184 -4.22 -11.49 8.94
N THR A 185 -4.89 -10.70 9.79
CA THR A 185 -4.36 -10.28 11.10
C THR A 185 -4.40 -11.35 12.20
N MET A 186 -5.04 -12.50 11.98
CA MET A 186 -5.19 -13.55 12.99
C MET A 186 -3.99 -14.51 13.12
N TYR A 187 -2.85 -14.18 12.51
CA TYR A 187 -1.62 -15.00 12.55
C TYR A 187 -0.43 -14.22 13.10
#